data_AF-A0A8K0LNW3-F1
#
_entry.id   AF-A0A8K0LNW3-F1
#
_cell.length_a   1.000
_cell.length_b   1.000
_cell.length_c   1.000
_cell.angle_alpha   90.00
_cell.angle_beta   90.00
_cell.angle_gamma   90.00
#
_symmetry.space_group_name_H-M   'P 1'
#
loop_
_entity.id
_entity.type
_entity.pdbx_description
1 polymer ?
#
loop_
_entity_poly.entity_id
_entity_poly.type
_entity_poly.pdbx_seq_one_letter_code
_entity_poly.pdbx_strand_id
1 'polypeptide(L)'
;MVGPAPIPHLPSEIWLMVLECLPPSFFQQDIGRLAVSKRWYSLAFPAFYPRIEFTPRVISRLVHRKSPAMDETRAMLRKSLRCVDIVLDGLPEQPPALPDEYEPDTDLVCFNTPANLVRFSVMLLEYRELKTVRFAARWPNRAWPADPLQTDYLNIRSLQPYLSVLTHITSLDLDLCGTDILGEDDGAAAAGDDDDSDNSDDNDNDNTDASSPIHFCNFIRPLLSRLTTLRLRMRSICALALQPLAGRPVTVRNLSLSLYLGRVSENNPKLNASRMCPRLGLRGFTRNVSLLEMQSAMRELIEDMPVATPVSTRGMGTGPGIAPGPGRGRRAEIVHLAPSGEVHVWDAATDVCVRDVSVEPMRLPLCFEAKLPDTPCFLYM
;
A
#
# COMPACT_ATOMS: atom_id res chain seq x y z
N MET A 1 10.48 16.91 -47.95
CA MET A 1 10.35 16.30 -46.61
C MET A 1 11.75 16.24 -46.02
N VAL A 2 12.03 17.01 -44.98
CA VAL A 2 13.31 16.94 -44.27
C VAL A 2 13.25 15.68 -43.42
N GLY A 3 14.16 14.72 -43.67
CA GLY A 3 14.25 13.52 -42.85
C GLY A 3 14.57 13.90 -41.39
N PRO A 4 14.21 13.05 -40.41
CA PRO A 4 14.54 13.31 -39.02
C PRO A 4 16.06 13.48 -38.87
N ALA A 5 16.48 14.52 -38.17
CA ALA A 5 17.89 14.75 -37.89
C ALA A 5 18.49 13.53 -37.15
N PRO A 6 19.71 13.09 -37.49
CA PRO A 6 20.33 11.95 -36.83
C PRO A 6 20.51 12.25 -35.33
N ILE A 7 20.16 11.27 -34.50
CA ILE A 7 20.36 11.35 -33.05
C ILE A 7 21.88 11.51 -32.79
N PRO A 8 22.31 12.49 -31.98
CA PRO A 8 23.72 12.73 -31.73
C PRO A 8 24.40 11.47 -31.17
N HIS A 9 25.62 11.19 -31.64
CA HIS A 9 26.46 10.10 -31.14
C HIS A 9 26.98 10.42 -29.73
N LEU A 10 26.12 10.27 -28.72
CA LEU A 10 26.51 10.44 -27.33
C LEU A 10 27.19 9.16 -26.79
N PRO A 11 28.15 9.28 -25.85
CA PRO A 11 28.68 8.16 -25.06
C PRO A 11 27.58 7.43 -24.28
N SER A 12 27.80 6.16 -23.93
CA SER A 12 26.78 5.33 -23.28
C SER A 12 26.46 5.82 -21.87
N GLU A 13 27.44 6.43 -21.20
CA GLU A 13 27.36 7.03 -19.88
C GLU A 13 26.33 8.16 -19.87
N ILE A 14 26.37 9.03 -20.87
CA ILE A 14 25.41 10.15 -21.00
C ILE A 14 24.00 9.60 -21.24
N TRP A 15 23.86 8.54 -22.05
CA TRP A 15 22.57 7.90 -22.24
C TRP A 15 22.02 7.28 -20.95
N LEU A 16 22.86 6.62 -20.16
CA LEU A 16 22.46 6.06 -18.87
C LEU A 16 22.03 7.16 -17.89
N MET A 17 22.76 8.29 -17.82
CA MET A 17 22.34 9.44 -17.00
C MET A 17 20.97 10.00 -17.42
N VAL A 18 20.70 10.09 -18.73
CA VAL A 18 19.38 10.49 -19.23
C VAL A 18 18.33 9.46 -18.83
N LEU A 19 18.59 8.16 -19.00
CA LEU A 19 17.67 7.09 -18.64
C LEU A 19 17.37 7.04 -17.14
N GLU A 20 18.35 7.32 -16.28
CA GLU A 20 18.18 7.42 -14.82
C GLU A 20 17.26 8.58 -14.42
N CYS A 21 17.17 9.62 -15.25
CA CYS A 21 16.28 10.75 -15.05
C CYS A 21 14.84 10.49 -15.57
N LEU A 22 14.63 9.41 -16.33
CA LEU A 22 13.31 9.07 -16.87
C LEU A 22 12.56 8.14 -15.90
N PRO A 23 11.34 8.50 -15.45
CA PRO A 23 10.56 7.60 -14.61
C PRO A 23 10.14 6.36 -15.42
N PRO A 24 9.96 5.18 -14.80
CA PRO A 24 9.48 3.98 -15.51
C PRO A 24 8.17 4.19 -16.27
N SER A 25 7.28 5.05 -15.74
CA SER A 25 6.02 5.42 -16.38
C SER A 25 6.21 6.05 -17.77
N PHE A 26 7.37 6.67 -18.04
CA PHE A 26 7.70 7.21 -19.36
C PHE A 26 7.68 6.14 -20.45
N PHE A 27 8.25 4.96 -20.21
CA PHE A 27 8.26 3.87 -21.18
C PHE A 27 6.97 3.04 -21.17
N GLN A 28 6.25 3.01 -20.04
CA GLN A 28 4.98 2.28 -19.93
C GLN A 28 3.85 2.95 -20.74
N GLN A 29 3.86 4.28 -20.82
CA GLN A 29 2.90 5.02 -21.65
C GLN A 29 3.01 4.68 -23.13
N ASP A 30 4.23 4.42 -23.62
CA ASP A 30 4.50 4.05 -25.00
C ASP A 30 5.76 3.21 -25.06
N ILE A 31 5.57 1.89 -25.20
CA ILE A 31 6.68 0.94 -25.29
C ILE A 31 7.51 1.13 -26.58
N GLY A 32 6.94 1.80 -27.59
CA GLY A 32 7.64 2.23 -28.80
C GLY A 32 8.80 3.18 -28.49
N ARG A 33 8.79 3.86 -27.34
CA ARG A 33 9.91 4.67 -26.84
C ARG A 33 11.17 3.84 -26.55
N LEU A 34 11.07 2.52 -26.40
CA LEU A 34 12.24 1.64 -26.34
C LEU A 34 12.82 1.33 -27.73
N ALA A 35 12.03 1.50 -28.80
CA ALA A 35 12.38 1.11 -30.17
C ALA A 35 13.06 2.22 -30.99
N VAL A 36 13.59 3.27 -30.33
CA VAL A 36 14.24 4.41 -31.02
C VAL A 36 15.48 3.96 -31.81
N SER A 37 16.33 3.12 -31.20
CA SER A 37 17.49 2.51 -31.88
C SER A 37 17.93 1.25 -31.11
N LYS A 38 18.70 0.37 -31.78
CA LYS A 38 19.26 -0.84 -31.11
C LYS A 38 20.10 -0.49 -29.89
N ARG A 39 20.91 0.57 -29.98
CA ARG A 39 21.76 1.03 -28.88
C ARG A 39 20.93 1.58 -27.73
N TRP A 40 19.92 2.41 -28.03
CA TRP A 40 18.98 2.91 -27.02
C TRP A 40 18.27 1.77 -26.32
N TYR A 41 17.74 0.80 -27.06
CA TYR A 41 17.09 -0.38 -26.48
C TYR A 41 18.03 -1.14 -25.54
N SER A 42 19.28 -1.42 -25.95
CA SER A 42 20.24 -2.13 -25.09
C SER A 42 20.61 -1.40 -23.80
N LEU A 43 20.54 -0.06 -23.79
CA LEU A 43 20.84 0.76 -22.61
C LEU A 43 19.59 1.00 -21.75
N ALA A 44 18.44 1.21 -22.37
CA ALA A 44 17.17 1.46 -21.69
C ALA A 44 16.60 0.19 -21.05
N PHE A 45 16.83 -0.97 -21.66
CA PHE A 45 16.28 -2.24 -21.17
C PHE A 45 16.69 -2.55 -19.72
N PRO A 46 17.98 -2.52 -19.32
CA PRO A 46 18.38 -2.73 -17.93
C PRO A 46 17.86 -1.68 -16.95
N ALA A 47 17.57 -0.46 -17.41
CA ALA A 47 17.04 0.61 -16.56
C ALA A 47 15.53 0.50 -16.35
N PHE A 48 14.80 0.05 -17.37
CA PHE A 48 13.34 -0.01 -17.37
C PHE A 48 12.79 -1.26 -16.67
N TYR A 49 13.26 -2.45 -17.06
CA TYR A 49 12.68 -3.72 -16.62
C TYR A 49 12.82 -4.09 -15.15
N PRO A 50 13.74 -3.51 -14.34
CA PRO A 50 13.75 -3.76 -12.91
C PRO A 50 12.49 -3.29 -12.20
N ARG A 51 11.73 -2.33 -12.75
CA ARG A 51 10.53 -1.78 -12.13
C ARG A 51 9.38 -1.68 -13.12
N ILE A 52 8.36 -2.51 -12.92
CA ILE A 52 7.19 -2.56 -13.82
C ILE A 52 5.93 -2.25 -13.04
N GLU A 53 5.10 -1.41 -13.66
CA GLU A 53 3.75 -1.11 -13.22
C GLU A 53 2.78 -2.08 -13.90
N PHE A 54 1.93 -2.71 -13.10
CA PHE A 54 0.88 -3.60 -13.56
C PHE A 54 -0.47 -3.08 -13.09
N THR A 55 -1.40 -2.94 -14.02
CA THR A 55 -2.81 -2.70 -13.69
C THR A 55 -3.56 -4.03 -13.62
N PRO A 56 -4.70 -4.10 -12.89
CA PRO A 56 -5.65 -5.22 -12.90
C PRO A 56 -5.84 -5.89 -14.27
N ARG A 57 -6.07 -5.06 -15.30
CA ARG A 57 -6.26 -5.50 -16.68
C ARG A 57 -5.03 -6.17 -17.28
N VAL A 58 -3.84 -5.61 -17.05
CA VAL A 58 -2.57 -6.18 -17.54
C VAL A 58 -2.28 -7.49 -16.81
N ILE A 59 -2.54 -7.57 -15.51
CA ILE A 59 -2.40 -8.79 -14.71
C ILE A 59 -3.33 -9.88 -15.22
N SER A 60 -4.61 -9.56 -15.45
CA SER A 60 -5.58 -10.50 -16.00
C SER A 60 -5.12 -11.06 -17.36
N ARG A 61 -4.64 -10.20 -18.27
CA ARG A 61 -4.08 -10.65 -19.55
C ARG A 61 -2.82 -11.49 -19.37
N LEU A 62 -1.93 -11.10 -18.46
CA LEU A 62 -0.71 -11.82 -18.13
C LEU A 62 -0.99 -13.18 -17.51
N VAL A 63 -2.10 -13.36 -16.81
CA VAL A 63 -2.42 -14.64 -16.17
C VAL A 63 -3.17 -15.57 -17.12
N HIS A 64 -4.09 -15.04 -17.93
CA HIS A 64 -4.98 -15.87 -18.77
C HIS A 64 -4.47 -16.12 -20.17
N ARG A 65 -3.67 -15.22 -20.75
CA ARG A 65 -3.21 -15.36 -22.13
C ARG A 65 -2.02 -16.30 -22.20
N LYS A 66 -2.20 -17.43 -22.89
CA LYS A 66 -1.12 -18.32 -23.31
C LYS A 66 -0.70 -17.92 -24.72
N SER A 67 0.46 -17.29 -24.87
CA SER A 67 1.06 -17.07 -26.18
C SER A 67 2.59 -17.14 -26.10
N PRO A 68 3.27 -17.64 -27.15
CA PRO A 68 4.72 -17.75 -27.15
C PRO A 68 5.44 -16.41 -26.89
N ALA A 69 4.92 -15.32 -27.46
CA ALA A 69 5.46 -13.97 -27.24
C ALA A 69 5.35 -13.51 -25.77
N MET A 70 4.26 -13.89 -25.08
CA MET A 70 4.12 -13.60 -23.66
C MET A 70 5.06 -14.45 -22.81
N ASP A 71 5.30 -15.70 -23.20
CA ASP A 71 6.24 -16.58 -22.51
C ASP A 71 7.69 -16.08 -22.62
N GLU A 72 8.08 -15.57 -23.79
CA GLU A 72 9.36 -14.88 -23.97
C GLU A 72 9.46 -13.63 -23.09
N THR A 73 8.40 -12.82 -23.05
CA THR A 73 8.33 -11.64 -22.17
C THR A 73 8.48 -12.05 -20.70
N ARG A 74 7.73 -13.06 -20.23
CA ARG A 74 7.85 -13.59 -18.85
C ARG A 74 9.27 -14.09 -18.59
N ALA A 75 9.89 -14.80 -19.53
CA ALA A 75 11.26 -15.30 -19.39
C ALA A 75 12.30 -14.18 -19.28
N MET A 76 12.09 -13.06 -19.99
CA MET A 76 12.92 -11.86 -19.81
C MET A 76 12.72 -11.26 -18.41
N LEU A 77 11.45 -11.06 -18.00
CA LEU A 77 11.11 -10.50 -16.69
C LEU A 77 11.71 -11.30 -15.53
N ARG A 78 11.70 -12.65 -15.62
CA ARG A 78 12.27 -13.58 -14.62
C ARG A 78 13.70 -13.24 -14.19
N LYS A 79 14.49 -12.66 -15.09
CA LYS A 79 15.91 -12.37 -14.86
C LYS A 79 16.18 -10.97 -14.33
N SER A 80 15.27 -10.02 -14.53
CA SER A 80 15.55 -8.60 -14.32
C SER A 80 14.59 -7.91 -13.36
N LEU A 81 13.38 -8.43 -13.16
CA LEU A 81 12.34 -7.76 -12.39
C LEU A 81 12.69 -7.73 -10.89
N ARG A 82 12.85 -6.53 -10.34
CA ARG A 82 13.23 -6.30 -8.93
C ARG A 82 12.11 -5.65 -8.11
N CYS A 83 11.25 -4.89 -8.77
CA CYS A 83 10.16 -4.14 -8.18
C CYS A 83 8.90 -4.30 -9.04
N VAL A 84 7.80 -4.63 -8.38
CA VAL A 84 6.48 -4.72 -8.99
C VAL A 84 5.58 -3.70 -8.33
N ASP A 85 5.04 -2.79 -9.13
CA ASP A 85 4.06 -1.79 -8.70
C ASP A 85 2.70 -2.21 -9.26
N ILE A 86 1.79 -2.65 -8.40
CA ILE A 86 0.40 -2.99 -8.75
C ILE A 86 -0.44 -1.75 -8.52
N VAL A 87 -0.93 -1.15 -9.60
CA VAL A 87 -1.73 0.07 -9.53
C VAL A 87 -3.20 -0.25 -9.58
N LEU A 88 -3.93 0.25 -8.58
CA LEU A 88 -5.37 0.04 -8.42
C LEU A 88 -6.05 1.38 -8.71
N ASP A 89 -6.49 1.55 -9.94
CA ASP A 89 -7.24 2.75 -10.31
C ASP A 89 -8.65 2.67 -9.72
N GLY A 90 -9.09 3.76 -9.06
CA GLY A 90 -10.43 3.82 -8.49
C GLY A 90 -11.48 3.87 -9.57
N LEU A 91 -12.68 3.39 -9.24
CA LEU A 91 -13.84 3.66 -10.07
C LEU A 91 -14.02 5.18 -10.15
N PRO A 92 -14.14 5.77 -11.34
CA PRO A 92 -14.50 7.18 -11.44
C PRO A 92 -15.81 7.39 -10.66
N GLU A 93 -15.90 8.49 -9.92
CA GLU A 93 -17.14 8.91 -9.26
C GLU A 93 -18.26 8.82 -10.29
N GLN A 94 -19.19 7.90 -10.07
CA GLN A 94 -20.28 7.72 -11.00
C GLN A 94 -21.10 9.01 -10.94
N PRO A 95 -21.36 9.67 -12.08
CA PRO A 95 -22.37 10.72 -12.09
C PRO A 95 -23.68 10.10 -11.60
N PRO A 96 -24.52 10.84 -10.87
CA PRO A 96 -25.83 10.36 -10.43
C PRO A 96 -26.69 10.04 -11.66
N ALA A 97 -26.55 8.83 -12.18
CA ALA A 97 -27.11 8.36 -13.44
C ALA A 97 -27.98 7.13 -13.19
N LEU A 98 -28.97 6.98 -14.08
CA LEU A 98 -30.17 6.17 -13.93
C LEU A 98 -29.87 4.70 -13.56
N PRO A 99 -30.72 4.04 -12.74
CA PRO A 99 -30.49 2.71 -12.16
C PRO A 99 -30.16 1.55 -13.10
N ASP A 100 -30.43 1.65 -14.41
CA ASP A 100 -30.57 0.46 -15.26
C ASP A 100 -29.42 0.18 -16.26
N GLU A 101 -28.39 1.04 -16.38
CA GLU A 101 -27.29 0.84 -17.36
C GLU A 101 -25.89 0.68 -16.72
N TYR A 102 -25.82 0.25 -15.46
CA TYR A 102 -24.52 0.06 -14.82
C TYR A 102 -23.87 -1.27 -15.20
N GLU A 103 -22.86 -1.22 -16.07
CA GLU A 103 -21.85 -2.28 -16.14
C GLU A 103 -20.76 -2.00 -15.10
N PRO A 104 -20.64 -2.81 -14.03
CA PRO A 104 -19.51 -2.69 -13.10
C PRO A 104 -18.19 -2.82 -13.87
N ASP A 105 -17.16 -2.09 -13.44
CA ASP A 105 -15.82 -2.25 -14.01
C ASP A 105 -15.34 -3.68 -13.78
N THR A 106 -15.55 -4.48 -14.81
CA THR A 106 -15.26 -5.91 -14.81
C THR A 106 -13.79 -6.17 -14.58
N ASP A 107 -12.88 -5.23 -14.89
CA ASP A 107 -11.44 -5.44 -14.74
C ASP A 107 -11.02 -5.45 -13.26
N LEU A 108 -11.52 -4.52 -12.42
CA LEU A 108 -11.18 -4.48 -10.99
C LEU A 108 -11.86 -5.62 -10.23
N VAL A 109 -13.13 -5.91 -10.53
CA VAL A 109 -13.87 -7.04 -9.95
C VAL A 109 -13.18 -8.36 -10.31
N CYS A 110 -12.81 -8.57 -11.58
CA CYS A 110 -12.08 -9.76 -12.00
C CYS A 110 -10.71 -9.85 -11.32
N PHE A 111 -9.99 -8.75 -11.17
CA PHE A 111 -8.71 -8.74 -10.49
C PHE A 111 -8.83 -9.11 -9.01
N ASN A 112 -9.86 -8.62 -8.33
CA ASN A 112 -10.12 -8.94 -6.93
C ASN A 112 -10.62 -10.37 -6.69
N THR A 113 -10.69 -11.22 -7.72
CA THR A 113 -10.92 -12.65 -7.50
C THR A 113 -9.66 -13.30 -6.91
N PRO A 114 -9.77 -14.06 -5.80
CA PRO A 114 -8.64 -14.76 -5.20
C PRO A 114 -7.87 -15.62 -6.20
N ALA A 115 -8.56 -16.24 -7.17
CA ALA A 115 -7.94 -17.10 -8.18
C ALA A 115 -6.92 -16.37 -9.07
N ASN A 116 -7.22 -15.14 -9.51
CA ASN A 116 -6.33 -14.37 -10.39
C ASN A 116 -5.07 -13.91 -9.65
N LEU A 117 -5.24 -13.51 -8.40
CA LEU A 117 -4.17 -13.06 -7.55
C LEU A 117 -3.27 -14.19 -7.08
N VAL A 118 -3.85 -15.36 -6.78
CA VAL A 118 -3.06 -16.57 -6.52
C VAL A 118 -2.19 -16.90 -7.73
N ARG A 119 -2.76 -16.94 -8.95
CA ARG A 119 -1.98 -17.22 -10.17
C ARG A 119 -0.88 -16.19 -10.42
N PHE A 120 -1.18 -14.91 -10.25
CA PHE A 120 -0.18 -13.85 -10.39
C PHE A 120 0.91 -13.96 -9.31
N SER A 121 0.57 -14.29 -8.07
CA SER A 121 1.54 -14.51 -6.99
C SER A 121 2.45 -15.70 -7.27
N VAL A 122 1.93 -16.79 -7.83
CA VAL A 122 2.73 -17.95 -8.27
C VAL A 122 3.68 -17.56 -9.39
N MET A 123 3.22 -16.77 -10.36
CA MET A 123 4.11 -16.21 -11.37
C MET A 123 5.18 -15.33 -10.71
N LEU A 124 4.81 -14.55 -9.69
CA LEU A 124 5.74 -13.65 -9.01
C LEU A 124 6.88 -14.40 -8.29
N LEU A 125 6.63 -15.63 -7.82
CA LEU A 125 7.65 -16.50 -7.21
C LEU A 125 8.78 -16.89 -8.17
N GLU A 126 8.53 -16.86 -9.48
CA GLU A 126 9.53 -17.21 -10.47
C GLU A 126 10.56 -16.08 -10.67
N TYR A 127 10.26 -14.85 -10.22
CA TYR A 127 11.17 -13.70 -10.29
C TYR A 127 12.12 -13.68 -9.08
N ARG A 128 13.24 -14.40 -9.16
CA ARG A 128 14.21 -14.52 -8.04
C ARG A 128 14.82 -13.19 -7.59
N GLU A 129 14.88 -12.24 -8.50
CA GLU A 129 15.39 -10.89 -8.26
C GLU A 129 14.34 -9.95 -7.66
N LEU A 130 13.08 -10.35 -7.55
CA LEU A 130 12.02 -9.53 -7.00
C LEU A 130 12.27 -9.27 -5.50
N LYS A 131 12.48 -8.00 -5.14
CA LYS A 131 12.71 -7.57 -3.76
C LYS A 131 11.58 -6.71 -3.22
N THR A 132 10.88 -6.00 -4.11
CA THR A 132 9.86 -5.03 -3.72
C THR A 132 8.54 -5.35 -4.41
N VAL A 133 7.48 -5.39 -3.61
CA VAL A 133 6.10 -5.39 -4.11
C VAL A 133 5.39 -4.18 -3.54
N ARG A 134 4.76 -3.41 -4.42
CA ARG A 134 3.98 -2.24 -4.06
C ARG A 134 2.56 -2.38 -4.58
N PHE A 135 1.59 -2.07 -3.75
CA PHE A 135 0.21 -1.84 -4.16
C PHE A 135 -0.04 -0.34 -4.02
N ALA A 136 -0.53 0.30 -5.08
CA ALA A 136 -0.75 1.74 -5.12
C ALA A 136 -2.14 2.03 -5.69
N ALA A 137 -3.08 2.34 -4.81
CA ALA A 137 -4.36 2.89 -5.16
C ALA A 137 -4.19 4.30 -5.72
N ARG A 138 -4.84 4.55 -6.85
CA ARG A 138 -4.94 5.88 -7.46
C ARG A 138 -6.39 6.31 -7.38
N TRP A 139 -6.59 7.44 -6.71
CA TRP A 139 -7.88 8.09 -6.71
C TRP A 139 -8.03 8.93 -7.99
N PRO A 140 -9.13 8.78 -8.76
CA PRO A 140 -9.35 9.55 -9.98
C PRO A 140 -9.45 11.05 -9.68
N ASN A 141 -10.08 11.41 -8.56
CA ASN A 141 -10.30 12.79 -8.17
C ASN A 141 -9.08 13.33 -7.39
N ARG A 142 -8.07 13.77 -8.14
CA ARG A 142 -6.81 14.30 -7.56
C ARG A 142 -6.99 15.49 -6.60
N ALA A 143 -8.15 16.14 -6.60
CA ALA A 143 -8.41 17.26 -5.72
C ALA A 143 -8.61 16.82 -4.25
N TRP A 144 -8.96 15.55 -3.99
CA TRP A 144 -9.29 15.04 -2.66
C TRP A 144 -8.57 13.73 -2.33
N PRO A 145 -7.53 13.73 -1.48
CA PRO A 145 -6.73 12.53 -1.22
C PRO A 145 -7.43 11.41 -0.43
N ALA A 146 -8.61 11.64 0.15
CA ALA A 146 -9.31 10.66 0.98
C ALA A 146 -10.80 11.03 1.14
N ASP A 147 -11.61 10.68 0.15
CA ASP A 147 -13.06 10.69 0.35
C ASP A 147 -13.44 9.52 1.28
N PRO A 148 -14.06 9.74 2.45
CA PRO A 148 -14.50 8.64 3.32
C PRO A 148 -15.49 7.70 2.64
N LEU A 149 -16.21 8.16 1.61
CA LEU A 149 -17.16 7.37 0.82
C LEU A 149 -16.50 6.54 -0.28
N GLN A 150 -15.18 6.67 -0.45
CA GLN A 150 -14.41 5.88 -1.39
C GLN A 150 -14.56 4.39 -1.09
N THR A 151 -14.90 3.63 -2.14
CA THR A 151 -14.94 2.17 -2.07
C THR A 151 -13.55 1.61 -1.83
N ASP A 152 -13.49 0.60 -0.98
CA ASP A 152 -12.23 -0.07 -0.68
C ASP A 152 -11.70 -0.84 -1.89
N TYR A 153 -10.41 -0.73 -2.15
CA TYR A 153 -9.79 -1.30 -3.35
C TYR A 153 -9.48 -2.79 -3.27
N LEU A 154 -9.13 -3.26 -2.07
CA LEU A 154 -8.54 -4.56 -1.84
C LEU A 154 -9.31 -5.34 -0.78
N ASN A 155 -9.58 -6.59 -1.10
CA ASN A 155 -10.03 -7.57 -0.13
C ASN A 155 -8.83 -8.26 0.53
N ILE A 156 -8.96 -8.62 1.81
CA ILE A 156 -7.88 -9.31 2.53
C ILE A 156 -7.51 -10.67 1.90
N ARG A 157 -8.49 -11.46 1.46
CA ARG A 157 -8.25 -12.76 0.80
C ARG A 157 -7.45 -12.60 -0.49
N SER A 158 -7.64 -11.48 -1.16
CA SER A 158 -6.93 -11.11 -2.38
C SER A 158 -5.44 -10.81 -2.11
N LEU A 159 -5.12 -10.22 -0.96
CA LEU A 159 -3.74 -9.94 -0.55
C LEU A 159 -3.02 -11.14 0.06
N GLN A 160 -3.74 -12.04 0.73
CA GLN A 160 -3.18 -13.17 1.47
C GLN A 160 -2.11 -13.98 0.71
N PRO A 161 -2.28 -14.33 -0.59
CA PRO A 161 -1.26 -15.06 -1.35
C PRO A 161 0.06 -14.29 -1.43
N TYR A 162 0.03 -12.98 -1.66
CA TYR A 162 1.25 -12.16 -1.75
C TYR A 162 1.99 -12.10 -0.41
N LEU A 163 1.25 -11.93 0.68
CA LEU A 163 1.85 -11.79 2.01
C LEU A 163 2.43 -13.12 2.51
N SER A 164 1.74 -14.23 2.22
CA SER A 164 2.09 -15.55 2.72
C SER A 164 3.12 -16.27 1.84
N VAL A 165 2.98 -16.18 0.52
CA VAL A 165 3.73 -17.00 -0.43
C VAL A 165 5.02 -16.32 -0.89
N LEU A 166 5.02 -14.99 -1.07
CA LEU A 166 6.20 -14.26 -1.55
C LEU A 166 7.23 -14.05 -0.45
N THR A 167 7.88 -15.12 0.00
CA THR A 167 8.83 -15.11 1.13
C THR A 167 10.15 -14.41 0.84
N HIS A 168 10.54 -14.29 -0.44
CA HIS A 168 11.83 -13.74 -0.86
C HIS A 168 11.87 -12.21 -0.97
N ILE A 169 10.72 -11.53 -0.90
CA ILE A 169 10.66 -10.07 -0.93
C ILE A 169 11.16 -9.48 0.39
N THR A 170 11.82 -8.34 0.31
CA THR A 170 12.38 -7.61 1.46
C THR A 170 11.66 -6.28 1.69
N SER A 171 10.88 -5.81 0.72
CA SER A 171 10.12 -4.56 0.83
C SER A 171 8.67 -4.76 0.41
N LEU A 172 7.76 -4.27 1.25
CA LEU A 172 6.32 -4.19 0.96
C LEU A 172 5.86 -2.75 1.13
N ASP A 173 5.14 -2.24 0.14
CA ASP A 173 4.50 -0.92 0.19
C ASP A 173 3.01 -1.06 -0.15
N LEU A 174 2.14 -0.76 0.80
CA LEU A 174 0.68 -0.79 0.63
C LEU A 174 0.15 0.63 0.73
N ASP A 175 0.00 1.30 -0.40
CA ASP A 175 -0.61 2.62 -0.51
C ASP A 175 -2.04 2.45 -1.01
N LEU A 176 -3.00 2.45 -0.10
CA LEU A 176 -4.44 2.29 -0.37
C LEU A 176 -5.16 3.64 -0.44
N CYS A 177 -4.42 4.74 -0.58
CA CYS A 177 -4.98 6.08 -0.70
C CYS A 177 -6.04 6.43 0.37
N GLY A 178 -5.89 5.87 1.58
CA GLY A 178 -6.82 6.10 2.69
C GLY A 178 -8.13 5.31 2.64
N THR A 179 -8.18 4.19 1.93
CA THR A 179 -9.21 3.16 2.10
C THR A 179 -8.78 2.11 3.12
N ASP A 180 -9.74 1.29 3.55
CA ASP A 180 -9.50 0.10 4.37
C ASP A 180 -9.24 -1.13 3.46
N ILE A 181 -8.88 -2.25 4.08
CA ILE A 181 -8.86 -3.57 3.45
C ILE A 181 -10.15 -4.29 3.88
N LEU A 182 -10.97 -4.69 2.92
CA LEU A 182 -12.25 -5.35 3.20
C LEU A 182 -12.06 -6.71 3.86
N GLY A 183 -12.79 -6.91 4.95
CA GLY A 183 -13.15 -8.24 5.48
C GLY A 183 -14.32 -8.82 4.69
N GLU A 184 -14.63 -10.09 4.90
CA GLU A 184 -15.66 -10.79 4.09
C GLU A 184 -17.08 -10.64 4.61
N ASP A 185 -17.22 -10.31 5.88
CA ASP A 185 -18.52 -10.37 6.56
C ASP A 185 -19.40 -9.14 6.28
N ASP A 186 -18.83 -8.08 5.71
CA ASP A 186 -19.52 -6.80 5.55
C ASP A 186 -20.48 -6.77 4.34
N GLY A 187 -20.38 -7.72 3.40
CA GLY A 187 -21.09 -7.66 2.11
C GLY A 187 -22.33 -8.55 1.96
N ALA A 188 -22.47 -9.62 2.75
CA ALA A 188 -23.52 -10.63 2.54
C ALA A 188 -24.78 -10.41 3.38
N ALA A 189 -24.71 -9.62 4.45
CA ALA A 189 -25.81 -9.49 5.43
C ALA A 189 -26.89 -8.46 5.06
N ALA A 190 -26.73 -7.68 3.99
CA ALA A 190 -27.62 -6.56 3.68
C ALA A 190 -28.73 -6.86 2.65
N ALA A 191 -28.86 -8.11 2.18
CA ALA A 191 -29.85 -8.50 1.16
C ALA A 191 -30.84 -9.58 1.64
N GLY A 192 -31.02 -9.72 2.95
CA GLY A 192 -32.09 -10.55 3.51
C GLY A 192 -33.40 -9.77 3.48
N ASP A 193 -34.15 -9.93 2.39
CA ASP A 193 -35.56 -9.53 2.29
C ASP A 193 -36.37 -10.16 3.42
N ASP A 194 -37.28 -9.35 3.96
CA ASP A 194 -38.30 -9.68 4.96
C ASP A 194 -39.24 -10.79 4.46
N ASP A 195 -38.80 -12.05 4.45
CA ASP A 195 -39.67 -13.19 4.18
C ASP A 195 -40.29 -13.67 5.51
N ASP A 196 -41.50 -13.16 5.76
CA ASP A 196 -42.45 -13.53 6.83
C ASP A 196 -42.81 -15.03 6.77
N SER A 197 -41.86 -15.91 7.08
CA SER A 197 -42.09 -17.35 7.19
C SER A 197 -42.20 -17.76 8.67
N ASP A 198 -43.47 -17.72 9.07
CA ASP A 198 -44.06 -18.16 10.31
C ASP A 198 -43.72 -19.64 10.65
N ASN A 199 -43.22 -19.85 11.87
CA ASN A 199 -43.26 -21.08 12.67
C ASN A 199 -42.74 -22.42 12.09
N SER A 200 -41.58 -22.85 12.58
CA SER A 200 -41.40 -24.26 12.98
C SER A 200 -40.31 -24.40 14.05
N ASP A 201 -40.73 -24.86 15.24
CA ASP A 201 -39.94 -25.21 16.42
C ASP A 201 -39.04 -26.44 16.17
N ASP A 202 -37.96 -26.32 15.39
CA ASP A 202 -36.92 -27.35 15.37
C ASP A 202 -35.55 -26.76 15.75
N ASN A 203 -35.20 -27.10 16.99
CA ASN A 203 -34.04 -26.72 17.77
C ASN A 203 -32.77 -27.41 17.23
N ASP A 204 -32.40 -27.13 15.99
CA ASP A 204 -31.10 -27.50 15.46
C ASP A 204 -30.08 -26.43 15.87
N ASN A 205 -29.32 -26.78 16.89
CA ASN A 205 -28.13 -26.11 17.40
C ASN A 205 -27.00 -26.21 16.36
N ASP A 206 -27.28 -25.79 15.12
CA ASP A 206 -26.32 -25.68 14.03
C ASP A 206 -25.42 -24.49 14.39
N ASN A 207 -24.39 -24.84 15.15
CA ASN A 207 -23.21 -24.05 15.43
C ASN A 207 -22.47 -23.86 14.10
N THR A 208 -23.13 -23.18 13.16
CA THR A 208 -22.55 -22.61 11.96
C THR A 208 -21.38 -21.79 12.48
N ASP A 209 -20.18 -22.30 12.23
CA ASP A 209 -18.91 -21.64 12.52
C ASP A 209 -18.94 -20.31 11.76
N ALA A 210 -19.53 -19.30 12.39
CA ALA A 210 -19.55 -17.93 11.93
C ALA A 210 -18.07 -17.57 11.76
N SER A 211 -17.65 -17.54 10.50
CA SER A 211 -16.25 -17.42 10.14
C SER A 211 -15.71 -16.19 10.85
N SER A 212 -14.79 -16.38 11.79
CA SER A 212 -14.31 -15.26 12.58
C SER A 212 -13.71 -14.23 11.63
N PRO A 213 -14.03 -12.93 11.76
CA PRO A 213 -13.61 -11.91 10.81
C PRO A 213 -12.10 -11.94 10.62
N ILE A 214 -11.69 -12.11 9.36
CA ILE A 214 -10.28 -12.22 8.99
C ILE A 214 -9.60 -10.86 9.19
N HIS A 215 -8.86 -10.74 10.29
CA HIS A 215 -8.20 -9.48 10.63
C HIS A 215 -6.83 -9.34 9.94
N PHE A 216 -6.58 -8.18 9.31
CA PHE A 216 -5.36 -7.91 8.54
C PHE A 216 -4.05 -8.06 9.33
N CYS A 217 -4.07 -7.74 10.64
CA CYS A 217 -2.90 -7.85 11.51
C CYS A 217 -2.26 -9.26 11.49
N ASN A 218 -3.04 -10.32 11.29
CA ASN A 218 -2.52 -11.69 11.25
C ASN A 218 -1.55 -11.92 10.09
N PHE A 219 -1.67 -11.12 9.02
CA PHE A 219 -0.81 -11.20 7.85
C PHE A 219 0.38 -10.25 7.95
N ILE A 220 0.26 -9.12 8.66
CA ILE A 220 1.38 -8.17 8.84
C ILE A 220 2.39 -8.65 9.87
N ARG A 221 1.97 -9.19 11.02
CA ARG A 221 2.91 -9.60 12.09
C ARG A 221 4.01 -10.57 11.62
N PRO A 222 3.71 -11.62 10.83
CA PRO A 222 4.76 -12.49 10.29
C PRO A 222 5.78 -11.73 9.42
N LEU A 223 5.36 -10.67 8.74
CA LEU A 223 6.21 -9.89 7.83
C LEU A 223 7.25 -9.06 8.57
N LEU A 224 6.99 -8.68 9.84
CA LEU A 224 7.96 -7.94 10.65
C LEU A 224 9.29 -8.69 10.84
N SER A 225 9.23 -10.03 10.81
CA SER A 225 10.41 -10.91 10.91
C SER A 225 11.10 -11.23 9.58
N ARG A 226 10.58 -10.69 8.47
CA ARG A 226 11.03 -11.04 7.12
C ARG A 226 11.41 -9.83 6.27
N LEU A 227 10.61 -8.77 6.36
CA LEU A 227 10.83 -7.57 5.57
C LEU A 227 11.92 -6.71 6.21
N THR A 228 12.64 -5.96 5.37
CA THR A 228 13.53 -4.87 5.80
C THR A 228 12.82 -3.53 5.73
N THR A 229 11.84 -3.40 4.83
CA THR A 229 11.07 -2.17 4.64
C THR A 229 9.59 -2.51 4.58
N LEU A 230 8.79 -1.82 5.39
CA LEU A 230 7.34 -1.93 5.39
C LEU A 230 6.75 -0.51 5.36
N ARG A 231 6.02 -0.20 4.29
CA ARG A 231 5.26 1.04 4.18
C ARG A 231 3.78 0.71 4.07
N LEU A 232 2.99 1.36 4.90
CA LEU A 232 1.55 1.14 4.99
C LEU A 232 0.89 2.51 4.98
N ARG A 233 0.11 2.80 3.95
CA ARG A 233 -0.69 4.01 3.81
C ARG A 233 -2.14 3.59 3.60
N MET A 234 -2.94 3.66 4.66
CA MET A 234 -4.31 3.14 4.70
C MET A 234 -5.13 3.91 5.72
N ARG A 235 -6.45 3.69 5.74
CA ARG A 235 -7.35 4.37 6.69
C ARG A 235 -7.13 3.92 8.12
N SER A 236 -7.11 2.60 8.34
CA SER A 236 -6.94 2.02 9.67
C SER A 236 -6.05 0.77 9.66
N ILE A 237 -5.34 0.53 10.76
CA ILE A 237 -4.61 -0.73 11.02
C ILE A 237 -4.51 -1.01 12.51
N CYS A 238 -4.85 -2.22 12.94
CA CYS A 238 -4.75 -2.60 14.35
C CYS A 238 -3.31 -2.48 14.90
N ALA A 239 -3.16 -1.96 16.13
CA ALA A 239 -1.90 -1.93 16.86
C ALA A 239 -1.20 -3.29 16.98
N LEU A 240 -1.97 -4.39 17.09
CA LEU A 240 -1.40 -5.74 17.11
C LEU A 240 -0.63 -6.09 15.84
N ALA A 241 -0.89 -5.41 14.71
CA ALA A 241 -0.12 -5.59 13.49
C ALA A 241 1.36 -5.17 13.67
N LEU A 242 1.64 -4.27 14.62
CA LEU A 242 2.97 -3.79 14.97
C LEU A 242 3.66 -4.66 16.02
N GLN A 243 2.96 -5.61 16.64
CA GLN A 243 3.56 -6.51 17.62
C GLN A 243 4.24 -7.70 16.93
N PRO A 244 5.54 -7.92 17.15
CA PRO A 244 6.24 -9.10 16.64
C PRO A 244 5.57 -10.40 17.07
N LEU A 245 5.82 -11.48 16.33
CA LEU A 245 5.46 -12.82 16.78
C LEU A 245 6.47 -13.28 17.85
N ALA A 246 5.97 -13.84 18.94
CA ALA A 246 6.81 -14.33 20.03
C ALA A 246 7.89 -15.29 19.51
N GLY A 247 9.14 -15.05 19.91
CA GLY A 247 10.30 -15.86 19.52
C GLY A 247 10.82 -15.65 18.09
N ARG A 248 10.27 -14.70 17.32
CA ARG A 248 10.79 -14.35 15.99
C ARG A 248 11.50 -12.99 16.03
N PRO A 249 12.75 -12.90 15.55
CA PRO A 249 13.46 -11.62 15.52
C PRO A 249 12.82 -10.69 14.50
N VAL A 250 12.77 -9.40 14.81
CA VAL A 250 12.34 -8.35 13.87
C VAL A 250 13.47 -8.06 12.89
N THR A 251 13.15 -7.99 11.60
CA THR A 251 14.13 -7.66 10.54
C THR A 251 13.85 -6.30 9.90
N VAL A 252 12.68 -5.72 10.15
CA VAL A 252 12.29 -4.42 9.60
C VAL A 252 13.25 -3.36 10.12
N ARG A 253 13.74 -2.53 9.20
CA ARG A 253 14.63 -1.39 9.49
C ARG A 253 13.95 -0.06 9.22
N ASN A 254 13.06 -0.05 8.24
CA ASN A 254 12.25 1.11 7.86
C ASN A 254 10.78 0.73 7.94
N LEU A 255 10.07 1.29 8.89
CA LEU A 255 8.62 1.22 9.01
C LEU A 255 8.06 2.61 8.76
N SER A 256 7.10 2.74 7.85
CA SER A 256 6.37 3.98 7.64
C SER A 256 4.89 3.69 7.62
N LEU A 257 4.17 4.29 8.54
CA LEU A 257 2.74 4.12 8.68
C LEU A 257 2.04 5.45 8.45
N SER A 258 1.35 5.61 7.33
CA SER A 258 0.51 6.76 7.06
C SER A 258 -0.94 6.42 7.32
N LEU A 259 -1.48 6.90 8.43
CA LEU A 259 -2.89 6.73 8.76
C LEU A 259 -3.67 7.89 8.17
N TYR A 260 -4.50 7.61 7.18
CA TYR A 260 -5.44 8.59 6.65
C TYR A 260 -6.64 8.65 7.56
N LEU A 261 -6.53 9.54 8.54
CA LEU A 261 -7.62 9.91 9.43
C LEU A 261 -8.54 10.85 8.63
N GLY A 262 -9.39 10.28 7.77
CA GLY A 262 -10.35 11.05 6.97
C GLY A 262 -11.22 11.88 7.90
N ARG A 263 -11.36 13.19 7.66
CA ARG A 263 -11.98 14.20 8.54
C ARG A 263 -11.75 13.96 10.04
N VAL A 264 -10.86 14.75 10.64
CA VAL A 264 -10.93 15.03 12.07
C VAL A 264 -12.20 15.85 12.33
N SER A 265 -13.35 15.20 12.32
CA SER A 265 -14.52 15.74 12.97
C SER A 265 -14.23 15.65 14.47
N GLU A 266 -14.17 16.77 15.16
CA GLU A 266 -14.12 16.82 16.63
C GLU A 266 -15.24 15.96 17.26
N ASN A 267 -16.34 15.77 16.51
CA ASN A 267 -17.50 14.98 16.90
C ASN A 267 -17.42 13.49 16.51
N ASN A 268 -16.37 13.04 15.79
CA ASN A 268 -16.22 11.64 15.43
C ASN A 268 -14.78 11.13 15.65
N PRO A 269 -14.35 10.93 16.91
CA PRO A 269 -13.05 10.37 17.26
C PRO A 269 -12.80 8.97 16.68
N LYS A 270 -13.82 8.32 16.10
CA LYS A 270 -13.68 7.06 15.36
C LYS A 270 -12.81 7.21 14.10
N LEU A 271 -12.66 8.42 13.57
CA LEU A 271 -11.82 8.69 12.41
C LEU A 271 -10.33 8.81 12.76
N ASN A 272 -10.00 9.02 14.03
CA ASN A 272 -8.63 9.05 14.55
C ASN A 272 -8.16 7.72 15.16
N ALA A 273 -8.94 6.66 14.96
CA ALA A 273 -8.74 5.41 15.64
C ALA A 273 -8.46 4.27 14.68
N SER A 274 -7.45 3.48 15.04
CA SER A 274 -7.26 2.17 14.45
C SER A 274 -8.38 1.23 14.93
N ARG A 275 -8.93 0.39 14.06
CA ARG A 275 -9.87 -0.65 14.48
C ARG A 275 -9.15 -1.68 15.37
N MET A 276 -9.70 -2.04 16.53
CA MET A 276 -9.17 -3.15 17.33
C MET A 276 -9.44 -4.49 16.67
N CYS A 277 -8.49 -5.41 16.81
CA CYS A 277 -8.68 -6.80 16.46
C CYS A 277 -9.57 -7.51 17.50
N PRO A 278 -10.63 -8.22 17.11
CA PRO A 278 -11.48 -8.97 18.04
C PRO A 278 -10.76 -10.12 18.77
N ARG A 279 -9.53 -10.47 18.36
CA ARG A 279 -8.70 -11.52 18.99
C ARG A 279 -8.27 -11.22 20.42
N LEU A 280 -8.45 -10.01 20.94
CA LEU A 280 -8.18 -9.70 22.36
C LEU A 280 -9.24 -10.24 23.33
N GLY A 281 -10.09 -11.17 22.89
CA GLY A 281 -10.97 -11.95 23.76
C GLY A 281 -12.19 -11.20 24.29
N LEU A 282 -12.35 -9.93 23.92
CA LEU A 282 -13.53 -9.14 24.25
C LEU A 282 -14.59 -9.37 23.16
N ARG A 283 -15.46 -10.36 23.38
CA ARG A 283 -16.62 -10.61 22.51
C ARG A 283 -17.47 -9.34 22.40
N GLY A 284 -17.67 -8.85 21.18
CA GLY A 284 -18.80 -7.99 20.83
C GLY A 284 -18.56 -6.48 20.71
N PHE A 285 -17.39 -5.94 21.07
CA PHE A 285 -17.14 -4.49 20.95
C PHE A 285 -15.88 -4.18 20.16
N THR A 286 -16.07 -3.59 18.98
CA THR A 286 -15.02 -2.91 18.23
C THR A 286 -14.65 -1.62 18.96
N ARG A 287 -13.70 -1.72 19.89
CA ARG A 287 -13.10 -0.53 20.48
C ARG A 287 -12.13 0.09 19.47
N ASN A 288 -12.07 1.40 19.52
CA ASN A 288 -11.14 2.24 18.78
C ASN A 288 -9.80 2.32 19.52
N VAL A 289 -8.71 1.97 18.84
CA VAL A 289 -7.34 2.13 19.32
C VAL A 289 -6.95 3.59 19.16
N SER A 290 -6.50 4.24 20.24
CA SER A 290 -6.04 5.62 20.17
C SER A 290 -4.71 5.75 19.43
N LEU A 291 -4.41 6.93 18.90
CA LEU A 291 -3.10 7.22 18.31
C LEU A 291 -1.96 6.97 19.32
N LEU A 292 -2.20 7.24 20.61
CA LEU A 292 -1.23 7.00 21.69
C LEU A 292 -0.90 5.50 21.85
N GLU A 293 -1.89 4.63 21.75
CA GLU A 293 -1.68 3.17 21.82
C GLU A 293 -0.89 2.68 20.59
N MET A 294 -1.18 3.23 19.40
CA MET A 294 -0.37 2.97 18.19
C MET A 294 1.08 3.45 18.35
N GLN A 295 1.29 4.65 18.89
CA GLN A 295 2.62 5.18 19.19
C GLN A 295 3.36 4.32 20.21
N SER A 296 2.67 3.83 21.25
CA SER A 296 3.25 2.91 22.23
C SER A 296 3.71 1.61 21.58
N ALA A 297 2.84 0.95 20.81
CA ALA A 297 3.17 -0.30 20.11
C ALA A 297 4.34 -0.10 19.12
N MET A 298 4.42 1.07 18.48
CA MET A 298 5.51 1.39 17.55
C MET A 298 6.85 1.66 18.25
N ARG A 299 6.83 2.25 19.46
CA ARG A 299 8.03 2.39 20.30
C ARG A 299 8.56 1.03 20.74
N GLU A 300 7.69 0.17 21.25
CA GLU A 300 8.04 -1.22 21.61
C GLU A 300 8.66 -1.96 20.43
N LEU A 301 8.08 -1.83 19.23
CA LEU A 301 8.63 -2.42 18.02
C LEU A 301 10.03 -1.89 17.66
N ILE A 302 10.30 -0.59 17.84
CA ILE A 302 11.63 -0.01 17.57
C ILE A 302 12.70 -0.62 18.45
N GLU A 303 12.39 -0.92 19.71
CA GLU A 303 13.34 -1.54 20.64
C GLU A 303 13.82 -2.89 20.11
N ASP A 304 12.91 -3.66 19.51
CA ASP A 304 13.16 -4.97 18.90
C ASP A 304 13.79 -4.92 17.50
N MET A 305 13.68 -3.79 16.78
CA MET A 305 14.25 -3.65 15.45
C MET A 305 15.80 -3.74 15.51
N PRO A 306 16.49 -4.22 14.46
CA PRO A 306 17.94 -4.36 14.47
C PRO A 306 18.63 -3.01 14.31
N VAL A 307 19.55 -2.67 15.20
CA VAL A 307 20.41 -1.48 15.06
C VAL A 307 21.25 -1.65 13.80
N ALA A 308 21.27 -0.64 12.93
CA ALA A 308 22.14 -0.65 11.76
C ALA A 308 23.59 -0.79 12.24
N THR A 309 24.21 -1.94 11.99
CA THR A 309 25.63 -2.09 12.23
C THR A 309 26.34 -1.08 11.33
N PRO A 310 27.21 -0.21 11.88
CA PRO A 310 27.96 0.73 11.05
C PRO A 310 28.71 -0.11 10.04
N VAL A 311 28.35 0.03 8.76
CA VAL A 311 29.04 -0.65 7.67
C VAL A 311 30.47 -0.16 7.76
N SER A 312 31.37 -1.04 8.21
CA SER A 312 32.80 -0.74 8.27
C SER A 312 33.23 -0.55 6.82
N THR A 313 33.18 0.71 6.37
CA THR A 313 33.65 1.16 5.06
C THR A 313 35.17 1.08 5.13
N ARG A 314 35.67 -0.15 5.01
CA ARG A 314 37.08 -0.48 5.08
C ARG A 314 37.72 -0.01 3.79
N GLY A 315 38.19 1.23 3.80
CA GLY A 315 39.30 1.75 3.01
C GLY A 315 39.19 1.63 1.50
N MET A 316 38.62 2.65 0.85
CA MET A 316 39.14 3.11 -0.44
C MET A 316 39.08 4.63 -0.50
N GLY A 317 40.26 5.24 -0.48
CA GLY A 317 40.61 6.48 -1.19
C GLY A 317 39.71 7.70 -1.01
N THR A 318 40.10 8.52 -0.04
CA THR A 318 39.91 9.98 0.07
C THR A 318 39.40 10.70 -1.19
N GLY A 319 38.12 11.07 -1.18
CA GLY A 319 37.61 12.28 -1.82
C GLY A 319 36.96 13.16 -0.76
N PRO A 320 37.08 14.51 -0.82
CA PRO A 320 36.42 15.42 0.10
C PRO A 320 34.92 15.46 -0.21
N GLY A 321 34.22 14.40 0.20
CA GLY A 321 32.79 14.20 -0.02
C GLY A 321 32.00 14.47 1.26
N ILE A 322 31.11 15.46 1.17
CA ILE A 322 29.90 15.71 1.96
C ILE A 322 29.67 14.64 3.04
N ALA A 323 29.77 15.04 4.31
CA ALA A 323 29.55 14.17 5.45
C ALA A 323 28.24 13.39 5.24
N PRO A 324 28.26 12.04 5.22
CA PRO A 324 27.04 11.26 5.15
C PRO A 324 26.17 11.69 6.32
N GLY A 325 24.95 12.15 6.01
CA GLY A 325 23.99 12.58 7.02
C GLY A 325 23.84 11.51 8.12
N PRO A 326 23.50 11.92 9.37
CA PRO A 326 23.48 11.05 10.54
C PRO A 326 22.84 9.71 10.18
N GLY A 327 23.64 8.65 10.35
CA GLY A 327 23.43 7.35 9.73
C GLY A 327 22.00 6.86 9.93
N ARG A 328 21.40 6.37 8.84
CA ARG A 328 20.05 5.78 8.81
C ARG A 328 19.97 4.60 9.78
N GLY A 329 19.66 4.90 11.04
CA GLY A 329 19.33 3.94 12.07
C GLY A 329 17.96 3.31 11.83
N ARG A 330 17.45 2.61 12.85
CA ARG A 330 16.08 2.11 12.89
C ARG A 330 15.14 3.31 12.73
N ARG A 331 14.28 3.29 11.72
CA ARG A 331 13.34 4.38 11.43
C ARG A 331 11.94 3.82 11.45
N ALA A 332 11.09 4.36 12.32
CA ALA A 332 9.68 4.03 12.37
C ALA A 332 8.89 5.33 12.51
N GLU A 333 8.12 5.68 11.49
CA GLU A 333 7.36 6.94 11.47
C GLU A 333 5.87 6.73 11.31
N ILE A 334 5.08 7.52 12.05
CA ILE A 334 3.63 7.63 11.86
C ILE A 334 3.34 8.99 11.22
N VAL A 335 2.76 8.95 10.01
CA VAL A 335 2.19 10.12 9.36
C VAL A 335 0.70 10.15 9.69
N HIS A 336 0.23 11.26 10.25
CA HIS A 336 -1.17 11.46 10.62
C HIS A 336 -1.64 12.87 10.28
N LEU A 337 -2.95 13.05 10.19
CA LEU A 337 -3.57 14.36 10.00
C LEU A 337 -3.92 14.93 11.38
N ALA A 338 -3.41 16.12 11.71
CA ALA A 338 -3.81 16.84 12.90
C ALA A 338 -5.24 17.38 12.78
N PRO A 339 -5.91 17.73 13.90
CA PRO A 339 -7.23 18.37 13.86
C PRO A 339 -7.29 19.65 13.00
N SER A 340 -6.17 20.36 12.90
CA SER A 340 -6.00 21.54 12.03
C SER A 340 -6.03 21.24 10.53
N GLY A 341 -6.04 19.96 10.12
CA GLY A 341 -5.87 19.53 8.73
C GLY A 341 -4.42 19.55 8.25
N GLU A 342 -3.45 19.83 9.13
CA GLU A 342 -2.03 19.76 8.82
C GLU A 342 -1.51 18.32 8.91
N VAL A 343 -0.56 17.96 8.03
CA VAL A 343 0.08 16.64 8.08
C VAL A 343 1.25 16.68 9.05
N HIS A 344 1.27 15.72 9.96
CA HIS A 344 2.31 15.57 10.98
C HIS A 344 3.03 14.24 10.80
N VAL A 345 4.34 14.25 10.95
CA VAL A 345 5.20 13.06 10.98
C VAL A 345 5.76 12.92 12.38
N TRP A 346 5.40 11.84 13.05
CA TRP A 346 5.96 11.46 14.34
C TRP A 346 6.98 10.34 14.14
N ASP A 347 8.22 10.55 14.60
CA ASP A 347 9.28 9.54 14.59
C ASP A 347 9.36 8.86 15.95
N ALA A 348 9.13 7.55 15.98
CA ALA A 348 9.13 6.76 17.20
C ALA A 348 10.53 6.64 17.84
N ALA A 349 11.61 6.83 17.07
CA ALA A 349 12.97 6.73 17.60
C ALA A 349 13.36 7.95 18.45
N THR A 350 12.87 9.13 18.07
CA THR A 350 13.19 10.39 18.75
C THR A 350 12.03 10.94 19.58
N ASP A 351 10.83 10.36 19.43
CA ASP A 351 9.56 10.85 19.99
C ASP A 351 9.26 12.30 19.58
N VAL A 352 9.71 12.70 18.38
CA VAL A 352 9.52 14.05 17.85
C VAL A 352 8.40 14.02 16.83
N CYS A 353 7.42 14.92 17.00
CA CYS A 353 6.37 15.18 16.04
C CYS A 353 6.67 16.48 15.30
N VAL A 354 6.87 16.39 13.98
CA VAL A 354 7.15 17.55 13.12
C VAL A 354 6.01 17.73 12.14
N ARG A 355 5.59 18.98 11.96
CA ARG A 355 4.70 19.35 10.86
C ARG A 355 5.41 19.12 9.52
N ASP A 356 4.77 18.38 8.62
CA ASP A 356 5.26 18.23 7.25
C ASP A 356 4.90 19.47 6.43
N VAL A 357 5.87 20.39 6.33
CA VAL A 357 5.71 21.63 5.55
C VAL A 357 5.67 21.39 4.04
N SER A 358 5.99 20.18 3.57
CA SER A 358 5.93 19.85 2.14
C SER A 358 4.51 19.60 1.64
N VAL A 359 3.57 19.38 2.58
CA VAL A 359 2.15 19.21 2.27
C VAL A 359 1.43 20.51 2.60
N GLU A 360 0.89 21.17 1.57
CA GLU A 360 0.05 22.35 1.79
C GLU A 360 -1.14 21.97 2.69
N PRO A 361 -1.47 22.80 3.70
CA PRO A 361 -2.64 22.56 4.54
C PRO A 361 -3.88 22.39 3.68
N MET A 362 -4.65 21.34 3.95
CA MET A 362 -5.86 21.07 3.18
C MET A 362 -6.87 22.17 3.46
N ARG A 363 -7.14 23.03 2.47
CA ARG A 363 -8.24 24.00 2.56
C ARG A 363 -9.55 23.25 2.34
N LEU A 364 -10.20 22.87 3.43
CA LEU A 364 -11.52 22.24 3.38
C LEU A 364 -12.56 23.29 2.93
N PRO A 365 -13.50 22.95 2.05
CA PRO A 365 -14.65 23.79 1.77
C PRO A 365 -15.47 23.97 3.03
N LEU A 366 -15.78 25.22 3.36
CA LEU A 366 -16.56 25.66 4.53
C LEU A 366 -17.98 25.05 4.60
N CYS A 367 -18.41 24.29 3.59
CA CYS A 367 -19.76 23.75 3.44
C CYS A 367 -20.17 22.73 4.53
N PHE A 368 -19.25 22.31 5.40
CA PHE A 368 -19.50 21.32 6.46
C PHE A 368 -19.24 21.84 7.88
N GLU A 369 -18.86 23.11 8.06
CA GLU A 369 -18.65 23.70 9.38
C GLU A 369 -19.98 24.12 10.00
N ALA A 370 -20.57 23.24 10.82
CA ALA A 370 -21.46 23.68 11.87
C ALA A 370 -20.61 24.43 12.92
N LYS A 371 -20.86 25.73 13.09
CA LYS A 371 -20.15 26.61 14.05
C LYS A 371 -20.22 26.04 15.48
N LEU A 372 -19.06 25.77 16.09
CA LEU A 372 -18.90 25.65 17.54
C LEU A 372 -17.69 26.49 18.01
N PRO A 373 -17.73 27.07 19.22
CA PRO A 373 -16.77 28.08 19.66
C PRO A 373 -15.51 27.48 20.32
N ASP A 374 -14.37 28.01 19.92
CA ASP A 374 -13.04 28.06 20.56
C ASP A 374 -12.78 27.14 21.78
N THR A 375 -12.17 25.98 21.54
CA THR A 375 -11.45 25.20 22.58
C THR A 375 -10.01 24.91 22.12
N PRO A 376 -8.98 25.11 22.96
CA PRO A 376 -7.60 24.82 22.59
C PRO A 376 -7.30 23.31 22.58
N CYS A 377 -6.52 22.88 21.58
CA CYS A 377 -6.06 21.50 21.43
C CYS A 377 -5.11 21.13 22.59
N PHE A 378 -5.34 19.96 23.19
CA PHE A 378 -4.56 19.28 24.24
C PHE A 378 -4.78 19.75 25.69
N LEU A 379 -5.77 19.14 26.35
CA LEU A 379 -5.74 18.82 27.79
C LEU A 379 -6.93 17.92 28.15
N TYR A 380 -6.74 16.59 28.13
CA TYR A 380 -7.48 15.67 29.00
C TYR A 380 -6.57 14.47 29.33
N MET A 381 -6.28 14.32 30.62
CA MET A 381 -5.65 13.14 31.24
C MET A 381 -6.58 11.94 31.19
#